data_AF-A0A0F2RDF5-F1
#
_entry.id   AF-A0A0F2RDF5-F1
#
_cell.length_a   1.000
_cell.length_b   1.000
_cell.length_c   1.000
_cell.angle_alpha   90.00
_cell.angle_beta   90.00
_cell.angle_gamma   90.00
#
_symmetry.space_group_name_H-M   'P 1'
#
loop_
_entity.id
_entity.type
_entity.pdbx_description
1 polymer ?
#
loop_
_entity_poly.entity_id
_entity_poly.type
_entity_poly.pdbx_seq_one_letter_code
_entity_poly.pdbx_strand_id
1 'polypeptide(L)' 'MKAIRRIIYTTNAIEALNSKLRRAVRTCGHFTSDEAAMKLLYLVLNHAAQEWKRPPREWFEAKTQFAVIFGDRFVV' A
#
# COMPACT_ATOMS: atom_id res chain seq x y z
N MET A 1 4.92 -15.04 15.13
CA MET A 1 5.30 -13.61 15.03
C MET A 1 6.23 -13.26 13.86
N LYS A 2 7.11 -14.15 13.37
CA LYS A 2 8.09 -13.78 12.31
C LYS A 2 7.43 -13.27 11.02
N ALA A 3 6.36 -13.92 10.56
CA ALA A 3 5.57 -13.46 9.41
C ALA A 3 4.90 -12.10 9.65
N ILE A 4 4.25 -11.91 10.81
CA ILE A 4 3.65 -10.62 11.21
C ILE A 4 4.68 -9.50 11.19
N ARG A 5 5.83 -9.70 11.86
CA ARG A 5 6.92 -8.70 11.90
C ARG A 5 7.43 -8.39 10.50
N ARG A 6 7.58 -9.40 9.64
CA ARG A 6 8.04 -9.17 8.27
C ARG A 6 7.04 -8.29 7.50
N ILE A 7 5.75 -8.55 7.58
CA ILE A 7 4.74 -7.73 6.88
C ILE A 7 4.70 -6.29 7.39
N ILE A 8 4.76 -6.09 8.72
CA ILE A 8 4.65 -4.75 9.32
C ILE A 8 5.92 -3.92 9.07
N TYR A 9 7.09 -4.53 9.24
CA TYR A 9 8.36 -3.80 9.19
C TYR A 9 9.00 -3.75 7.80
N THR A 10 8.46 -4.44 6.79
CA THR A 10 8.91 -4.21 5.42
C THR A 10 8.43 -2.85 4.94
N THR A 11 9.36 -1.93 4.69
CA THR A 11 9.07 -0.61 4.12
C THR A 11 8.80 -0.67 2.61
N ASN A 12 9.14 -1.79 1.95
CA ASN A 12 9.04 -1.99 0.50
C ASN A 12 7.70 -1.55 -0.11
N ALA A 13 6.56 -1.83 0.55
CA ALA A 13 5.24 -1.46 0.02
C ALA A 13 5.02 0.06 0.01
N ILE A 14 5.38 0.74 1.11
CA ILE A 14 5.25 2.19 1.25
C ILE A 14 6.28 2.89 0.36
N GLU A 15 7.52 2.40 0.31
CA GLU A 15 8.57 2.94 -0.54
C GLU A 15 8.24 2.81 -2.02
N ALA A 16 7.70 1.67 -2.46
CA ALA A 16 7.26 1.47 -3.83
C ALA A 16 6.15 2.44 -4.22
N LEU A 17 5.16 2.64 -3.35
CA LEU A 17 4.09 3.61 -3.56
C LEU A 17 4.64 5.05 -3.65
N ASN A 18 5.47 5.44 -2.68
CA ASN A 18 6.11 6.76 -2.64
C ASN A 18 6.98 7.02 -3.87
N SER A 19 7.67 5.99 -4.38
CA SER A 19 8.45 6.09 -5.61
C SER A 19 7.56 6.43 -6.82
N LYS A 20 6.41 5.75 -6.97
CA LYS A 20 5.43 6.05 -8.03
C LYS A 20 4.87 7.47 -7.92
N LEU A 21 4.47 7.89 -6.72
CA LEU A 21 3.94 9.23 -6.48
C LEU A 21 4.98 10.31 -6.79
N ARG A 22 6.21 10.16 -6.29
CA ARG A 22 7.31 11.11 -6.58
C ARG A 22 7.68 11.16 -8.06
N ARG A 23 7.55 10.05 -8.78
CA ARG A 23 7.77 10.03 -10.23
C ARG A 23 6.68 10.85 -10.95
N ALA A 24 5.41 10.60 -10.65
CA ALA A 24 4.30 11.32 -11.26
C ALA A 24 4.36 12.83 -11.00
N VAL A 25 4.66 13.24 -9.76
CA VAL A 25 4.85 14.65 -9.39
C VAL A 25 6.01 15.28 -10.17
N ARG A 26 7.16 14.60 -10.26
CA ARG A 26 8.32 15.09 -11.03
C ARG A 26 8.03 15.21 -12.52
N THR A 27 7.24 14.31 -13.10
CA THR A 27 6.84 14.38 -14.51
C THR A 27 5.90 15.56 -14.79
N CYS A 28 5.02 15.91 -13.83
CA CYS A 28 4.14 17.06 -13.98
C CYS A 28 4.88 18.40 -13.84
N GLY A 29 5.88 18.48 -12.94
CA GLY A 29 6.67 19.69 -12.71
C GLY A 29 5.92 20.73 -11.88
N HIS A 30 5.03 21.50 -12.51
CA HIS A 30 4.22 22.54 -11.85
C HIS A 30 2.72 22.22 -11.94
N PHE A 31 1.97 22.60 -10.90
CA PHE A 31 0.51 22.45 -10.85
C PHE A 31 -0.16 23.81 -10.90
N THR A 32 -1.22 23.92 -11.70
CA THR A 32 -2.02 25.14 -11.84
C THR A 32 -2.94 25.40 -10.64
N SER A 33 -3.22 24.38 -9.82
CA SER A 33 -3.96 24.47 -8.56
C SER A 33 -3.71 23.23 -7.68
N ASP A 34 -4.04 23.34 -6.39
CA ASP A 34 -4.00 22.20 -5.46
C ASP A 34 -4.96 21.09 -5.87
N GLU A 35 -6.10 21.44 -6.49
CA GLU A 35 -7.06 20.47 -7.01
C GLU A 35 -6.45 19.64 -8.16
N ALA A 36 -5.65 20.26 -9.04
CA ALA A 36 -4.95 19.54 -10.09
C ALA A 36 -3.92 18.56 -9.52
N ALA A 37 -3.20 18.97 -8.47
CA ALA A 37 -2.27 18.08 -7.76
C ALA A 37 -3.00 16.90 -7.11
N MET A 38 -4.13 17.15 -6.43
CA MET A 38 -4.95 16.12 -5.80
C MET A 38 -5.49 15.11 -6.83
N LYS A 39 -5.99 15.60 -7.97
CA LYS A 39 -6.48 14.73 -9.06
C LYS A 39 -5.38 13.82 -9.61
N LEU A 40 -4.17 14.35 -9.80
CA LEU A 40 -3.02 13.53 -10.23
C LEU A 40 -2.72 12.43 -9.21
N LEU A 41 -2.60 12.77 -7.92
CA LEU A 41 -2.33 11.80 -6.86
C LEU A 41 -3.43 10.73 -6.81
N TYR A 42 -4.70 11.12 -6.90
CA TYR A 42 -5.84 10.21 -6.96
C TYR A 42 -5.73 9.22 -8.12
N LEU A 43 -5.41 9.70 -9.33
CA LEU A 43 -5.25 8.82 -10.50
C LEU A 43 -4.10 7.83 -10.33
N VAL A 44 -2.95 8.28 -9.79
CA VAL A 44 -1.79 7.43 -9.54
C VAL A 44 -2.11 6.36 -8.49
N LEU A 45 -2.80 6.73 -7.41
CA LEU A 45 -3.23 5.80 -6.37
C LEU A 45 -4.20 4.75 -6.93
N ASN A 46 -5.18 5.15 -7.74
CA ASN A 46 -6.10 4.21 -8.37
C ASN A 46 -5.38 3.23 -9.31
N HIS A 47 -4.46 3.72 -10.13
CA HIS A 47 -3.66 2.87 -10.99
C HIS A 47 -2.80 1.89 -10.17
N ALA A 48 -2.15 2.36 -9.11
CA ALA A 48 -1.37 1.51 -8.22
C ALA A 48 -2.24 0.43 -7.54
N ALA A 49 -3.46 0.79 -7.12
CA ALA A 49 -4.41 -0.15 -6.53
C ALA A 49 -4.83 -1.26 -7.50
N GLN A 50 -5.01 -0.96 -8.79
CA GLN A 50 -5.33 -1.97 -9.81
C GLN A 50 -4.19 -2.99 -10.04
N GLU A 51 -2.94 -2.61 -9.76
CA GLU A 51 -1.79 -3.51 -9.86
C GLU A 51 -1.64 -4.42 -8.63
N TRP A 52 -2.24 -4.08 -7.48
CA TRP A 52 -2.18 -4.86 -6.24
C TRP A 52 -3.09 -6.09 -6.28
N LYS A 53 -2.78 -7.04 -7.17
CA LYS A 53 -3.56 -8.27 -7.38
C LYS A 53 -3.12 -9.45 -6.51
N ARG A 54 -1.89 -9.41 -6.00
CA ARG A 54 -1.29 -10.53 -5.26
C ARG A 54 -0.86 -10.08 -3.87
N PRO A 55 -1.27 -10.79 -2.81
CA PRO A 55 -0.80 -10.47 -1.47
C PRO A 55 0.69 -10.84 -1.31
N PRO A 56 1.40 -10.22 -0.35
CA PRO A 56 2.74 -10.65 0.04
C PRO A 56 2.77 -12.13 0.41
N ARG A 57 3.90 -12.81 0.15
CA ARG A 57 4.05 -14.26 0.39
C ARG A 57 3.71 -14.65 1.83
N GLU A 58 4.08 -13.81 2.79
CA GLU A 58 3.89 -14.04 4.22
C GLU A 58 2.45 -13.78 4.68
N TRP A 59 1.59 -13.20 3.84
CA TRP A 59 0.25 -12.76 4.24
C TRP A 59 -0.60 -13.89 4.79
N PHE A 60 -0.57 -15.07 4.18
CA PHE A 60 -1.40 -16.19 4.62
C PHE A 60 -1.00 -16.66 6.03
N GLU A 61 0.32 -16.81 6.28
CA GLU A 61 0.82 -17.19 7.61
C GLU A 61 0.52 -16.12 8.66
N ALA A 62 0.70 -14.84 8.32
CA ALA A 62 0.39 -13.73 9.22
C ALA A 62 -1.11 -13.65 9.53
N LYS A 63 -1.98 -13.84 8.53
CA LYS A 63 -3.44 -13.85 8.69
C LYS A 63 -3.88 -14.94 9.66
N THR A 64 -3.35 -16.16 9.53
CA THR A 64 -3.65 -17.25 10.48
C THR A 64 -3.18 -16.91 11.89
N GLN A 65 -1.99 -16.33 12.05
CA GLN A 65 -1.52 -15.89 13.36
C GLN A 65 -2.39 -14.77 13.95
N PHE A 66 -2.85 -13.82 13.14
CA PHE A 66 -3.78 -12.78 13.58
C PHE A 66 -5.13 -13.34 14.02
N ALA A 67 -5.67 -14.34 13.30
CA ALA A 67 -6.92 -14.98 13.67
C ALA A 67 -6.83 -15.73 15.01
N VAL A 68 -5.67 -16.32 15.34
CA VAL A 68 -5.45 -16.94 16.66
C VAL A 68 -5.33 -15.90 17.78
N ILE A 69 -4.62 -14.79 17.53
CA ILE A 69 -4.35 -13.76 18.55
C ILE A 69 -5.59 -12.87 18.80
N PHE A 70 -6.37 -12.59 17.75
CA PHE A 70 -7.47 -11.63 17.76
C PHE A 70 -8.77 -12.26 17.26
N GLY A 71 -9.03 -13.53 17.63
CA GLY A 71 -10.15 -14.31 17.11
C GLY A 71 -11.52 -13.65 17.28
N ASP A 72 -11.72 -12.92 18.38
CA ASP A 72 -12.90 -12.12 18.68
C ASP A 72 -13.13 -10.96 17.70
N ARG A 73 -12.09 -10.51 16.99
CA ARG A 73 -12.14 -9.41 16.01
C ARG A 73 -12.09 -9.88 14.56
N PHE A 74 -11.90 -11.18 14.32
CA PHE A 74 -11.95 -11.76 12.97
C PHE A 74 -13.38 -12.18 12.67
N VAL A 75 -14.14 -11.31 12.02
CA VAL A 75 -15.44 -11.67 11.44
C VAL A 75 -15.16 -12.55 10.22
N VAL A 76 -15.59 -13.81 10.27
CA VAL A 76 -15.55 -14.76 9.15
C VAL A 76 -16.65 -14.41 8.15
#